data_AF-A0A832FTH5-F1
#
_entry.id   AF-A0A832FTH5-F1
#
_cell.length_a   1.000
_cell.length_b   1.000
_cell.length_c   1.000
_cell.angle_alpha   90.00
_cell.angle_beta   90.00
_cell.angle_gamma   90.00
#
_symmetry.space_group_name_H-M   'P 1'
#
loop_
_entity.id
_entity.type
_entity.pdbx_description
1 polymer ?
#
loop_
_entity_poly.entity_id
_entity_poly.type
_entity_poly.pdbx_seq_one_letter_code
_entity_poly.pdbx_strand_id
1 'polypeptide(L)'
;NLDYIPSKKLVGLEIFSENPSEEHLRIIEVAKEKAKELKINFVARPIKMEEALICAENPIKNCFVTVDCKVSPCAYLHLPTHDETITRFFKGEELKIRKQYFGDAREFQKVWKSKEYSEFRNFYERRLLFCTPLPEVCKSCYKAYSL
;
A
#
# COMPACT_ATOMS: atom_id res chain seq x y z
N ASN A 1 -3.48 -1.79 -13.57
CA ASN A 1 -4.25 -1.69 -12.33
C ASN A 1 -3.67 -0.56 -11.49
N LEU A 2 -4.49 0.39 -11.05
CA LEU A 2 -4.04 1.48 -10.18
C LEU A 2 -4.11 1.03 -8.71
N ASP A 3 -3.03 1.27 -7.95
CA ASP A 3 -2.94 0.98 -6.51
C ASP A 3 -2.92 2.27 -5.65
N TYR A 4 -3.01 3.43 -6.31
CA TYR A 4 -3.29 4.74 -5.73
C TYR A 4 -4.15 5.56 -6.69
N ILE A 5 -5.19 6.21 -6.16
CA ILE A 5 -6.09 7.03 -6.96
C ILE A 5 -6.05 8.47 -6.43
N PRO A 6 -5.26 9.37 -7.03
CA PRO A 6 -5.10 10.74 -6.51
C PRO A 6 -6.24 11.70 -6.88
N SER A 7 -7.14 11.30 -7.79
CA SER A 7 -8.20 12.18 -8.28
C SER A 7 -9.46 11.42 -8.69
N LYS A 8 -10.62 12.07 -8.61
CA LYS A 8 -11.92 11.52 -8.98
C LYS A 8 -11.98 11.01 -10.43
N LYS A 9 -11.19 11.60 -11.34
CA LYS A 9 -11.14 11.21 -12.77
C LYS A 9 -10.59 9.80 -12.99
N LEU A 10 -9.87 9.26 -12.02
CA LEU A 10 -9.23 7.96 -12.11
C LEU A 10 -10.00 6.86 -11.36
N VAL A 11 -11.11 7.22 -10.69
CA VAL A 11 -12.01 6.26 -10.03
C VAL A 11 -12.66 5.38 -11.11
N GLY A 12 -12.66 4.06 -10.87
CA GLY A 12 -13.12 3.05 -11.81
C GLY A 12 -12.03 2.54 -12.76
N LEU A 13 -10.81 3.10 -12.72
CA LEU A 13 -9.65 2.55 -13.45
C LEU A 13 -8.88 1.52 -12.62
N GLU A 14 -9.20 1.38 -11.33
CA GLU A 14 -8.86 0.22 -10.53
C GLU A 14 -9.64 -1.01 -11.02
N ILE A 15 -8.91 -2.09 -11.26
CA ILE A 15 -9.49 -3.42 -11.52
C ILE A 15 -9.70 -4.16 -10.18
N PHE A 16 -9.13 -3.63 -9.10
CA PHE A 16 -9.13 -4.19 -7.76
C PHE A 16 -10.45 -3.93 -7.04
N SER A 17 -11.17 -4.97 -6.65
CA SER A 17 -12.45 -4.83 -5.96
C SER A 17 -12.76 -6.01 -5.03
N GLU A 18 -13.72 -5.84 -4.13
CA GLU A 18 -14.22 -6.92 -3.26
C GLU A 18 -14.86 -8.04 -4.09
N ASN A 19 -15.51 -7.65 -5.18
CA ASN A 19 -16.18 -8.53 -6.13
C ASN A 19 -15.58 -8.29 -7.53
N PRO A 20 -14.43 -8.92 -7.85
CA PRO A 20 -13.79 -8.77 -9.15
C PRO A 20 -14.68 -9.33 -10.25
N SER A 21 -14.61 -8.73 -11.44
CA SER A 21 -15.34 -9.25 -12.61
C SER A 21 -14.81 -10.62 -13.02
N GLU A 22 -15.73 -11.58 -13.21
CA GLU A 22 -15.43 -12.90 -13.80
C GLU A 22 -14.78 -12.80 -15.18
N GLU A 23 -15.05 -11.74 -15.93
CA GLU A 23 -14.36 -11.46 -17.19
C GLU A 23 -12.87 -11.17 -16.96
N HIS A 24 -12.53 -10.31 -16.00
CA HIS A 24 -11.13 -10.00 -15.67
C HIS A 24 -10.38 -11.22 -15.14
N LEU A 25 -11.03 -12.04 -14.29
CA LEU A 25 -10.45 -13.29 -13.80
C LEU A 25 -10.14 -14.26 -14.96
N ARG A 26 -11.06 -14.40 -15.92
CA ARG A 26 -10.84 -15.21 -17.12
C ARG A 26 -9.69 -14.70 -17.99
N ILE A 27 -9.60 -13.38 -18.22
CA ILE A 27 -8.50 -12.78 -18.98
C ILE A 27 -7.15 -13.07 -18.31
N ILE A 28 -7.08 -12.97 -16.98
CA ILE A 28 -5.87 -13.30 -16.22
C ILE A 28 -5.49 -14.76 -16.40
N GLU A 29 -6.46 -15.68 -16.38
CA GLU A 29 -6.18 -17.11 -16.53
C GLU A 29 -5.67 -17.44 -17.93
N VAL A 30 -6.32 -16.91 -18.98
CA VAL A 30 -5.85 -17.03 -20.38
C VAL A 30 -4.43 -16.48 -20.54
N ALA A 31 -4.12 -15.35 -19.87
CA ALA A 31 -2.77 -14.79 -19.91
C ALA A 31 -1.73 -15.70 -19.23
N LYS A 32 -2.08 -16.37 -18.12
CA LYS A 32 -1.19 -17.34 -17.46
C LYS A 32 -0.92 -18.56 -18.35
N GLU A 33 -1.96 -19.12 -18.96
CA GLU A 33 -1.84 -20.27 -19.86
C GLU A 33 -0.92 -19.94 -21.04
N LYS A 34 -1.15 -18.80 -21.70
CA LYS A 34 -0.32 -18.34 -22.81
C LYS A 34 1.12 -18.06 -22.41
N ALA A 35 1.34 -17.47 -21.22
CA ALA A 35 2.69 -17.25 -20.71
C ALA A 35 3.43 -18.57 -20.47
N LYS A 36 2.73 -19.60 -19.95
CA LYS A 36 3.28 -20.95 -19.77
C LYS A 36 3.68 -21.59 -21.10
N GLU A 37 2.84 -21.50 -22.13
CA GLU A 37 3.15 -21.99 -23.49
C GLU A 37 4.39 -21.32 -24.07
N LEU A 38 4.50 -19.99 -23.90
CA LEU A 38 5.62 -19.19 -24.38
C LEU A 38 6.87 -19.27 -23.50
N LYS A 39 6.82 -20.00 -22.38
CA LYS A 39 7.88 -20.06 -21.35
C LYS A 39 8.27 -18.67 -20.80
N ILE A 40 7.29 -17.77 -20.72
CA ILE A 40 7.43 -16.45 -20.13
C ILE A 40 6.99 -16.53 -18.67
N ASN A 41 7.81 -16.01 -17.75
CA ASN A 41 7.39 -15.87 -16.36
C ASN A 41 6.33 -14.77 -16.25
N PHE A 42 5.11 -15.15 -15.87
CA PHE A 42 4.00 -14.22 -15.67
C PHE A 42 3.44 -14.38 -14.27
N VAL A 43 3.41 -13.28 -13.52
CA VAL A 43 2.85 -13.22 -12.18
C VAL A 43 1.70 -12.22 -12.20
N ALA A 44 0.47 -12.74 -12.23
CA ALA A 44 -0.70 -11.91 -12.05
C ALA A 44 -0.82 -11.50 -10.57
N ARG A 45 -0.88 -10.20 -10.31
CA ARG A 45 -1.29 -9.71 -8.99
C ARG A 45 -2.76 -10.06 -8.78
N PRO A 46 -3.18 -10.43 -7.56
CA PRO A 46 -4.59 -10.63 -7.24
C PRO A 46 -5.39 -9.38 -7.66
N ILE A 47 -6.62 -9.61 -8.12
CA ILE A 47 -7.58 -8.52 -8.40
C ILE A 47 -8.72 -8.47 -7.39
N LYS A 48 -8.84 -9.51 -6.56
CA LYS A 48 -9.75 -9.53 -5.41
C LYS A 48 -9.11 -8.79 -4.25
N MET A 49 -9.86 -7.87 -3.65
CA MET A 49 -9.44 -7.08 -2.51
C MET A 49 -9.57 -7.87 -1.22
N GLU A 50 -8.43 -8.34 -0.70
CA GLU A 50 -8.34 -9.11 0.53
C GLU A 50 -7.28 -8.51 1.44
N GLU A 51 -7.63 -8.25 2.70
CA GLU A 51 -6.72 -7.58 3.63
C GLU A 51 -5.42 -8.37 3.80
N ALA A 52 -4.28 -7.75 3.45
CA ALA A 52 -2.98 -8.35 3.65
C ALA A 52 -2.57 -8.25 5.12
N LEU A 53 -1.93 -9.29 5.67
CA LEU A 53 -1.35 -9.21 7.02
C LEU A 53 -0.27 -8.13 7.08
N ILE A 54 0.54 -8.04 6.02
CA ILE A 54 1.51 -6.97 5.77
C ILE A 54 1.44 -6.63 4.28
N CYS A 55 1.40 -5.35 3.96
CA CYS A 55 1.43 -4.88 2.57
C CYS A 55 2.80 -5.11 1.92
N ALA A 56 2.85 -5.05 0.59
CA ALA A 56 4.08 -5.24 -0.19
C ALA A 56 5.23 -4.27 0.18
N GLU A 57 4.93 -3.12 0.79
CA GLU A 57 5.93 -2.13 1.23
C GLU A 57 6.69 -2.59 2.49
N ASN A 58 6.12 -3.53 3.25
CA ASN A 58 6.71 -4.15 4.44
C ASN A 58 7.25 -3.14 5.48
N PRO A 59 6.37 -2.37 6.13
CA PRO A 59 6.78 -1.33 7.08
C PRO A 59 7.53 -1.83 8.32
N ILE A 60 7.54 -3.14 8.60
CA ILE A 60 8.32 -3.72 9.70
C ILE A 60 9.82 -3.63 9.40
N LYS A 61 10.20 -3.92 8.15
CA LYS A 61 11.59 -4.06 7.72
C LYS A 61 12.10 -2.88 6.90
N ASN A 62 11.19 -2.10 6.32
CA ASN A 62 11.51 -1.04 5.38
C ASN A 62 11.03 0.33 5.90
N CYS A 63 11.66 1.37 5.36
CA CYS A 63 11.20 2.75 5.45
C CYS A 63 11.32 3.42 4.08
N PHE A 64 10.64 4.55 3.95
CA PHE A 64 10.81 5.47 2.84
C PHE A 64 11.52 6.73 3.35
N VAL A 65 12.55 7.18 2.63
CA VAL A 65 13.27 8.42 2.93
C VAL A 65 13.03 9.40 1.79
N THR A 66 12.54 10.58 2.11
CA THR A 66 12.29 11.65 1.14
C THR A 66 13.57 12.42 0.80
N VAL A 67 13.52 13.24 -0.25
CA VAL A 67 14.64 14.11 -0.65
C VAL A 67 15.01 15.15 0.42
N ASP A 68 14.05 15.58 1.23
CA ASP A 68 14.25 16.46 2.39
C ASP A 68 14.58 15.69 3.68
N CYS A 69 15.07 14.46 3.54
CA CYS A 69 15.53 13.58 4.62
C CYS A 69 14.46 13.17 5.63
N LYS A 70 13.16 13.27 5.33
CA LYS A 70 12.11 12.76 6.23
C LYS A 70 12.00 11.24 6.13
N VAL A 71 11.97 10.56 7.28
CA VAL A 71 11.76 9.11 7.37
C VAL A 71 10.28 8.82 7.55
N SER A 72 9.68 8.16 6.57
CA SER A 72 8.28 7.76 6.53
C SER A 72 8.17 6.22 6.56
N PRO A 73 7.07 5.65 7.08
CA PRO A 73 6.87 4.19 7.05
C PRO A 73 6.63 3.64 5.64
N CYS A 74 6.22 4.47 4.68
CA CYS A 74 5.87 4.05 3.32
C CYS A 74 5.77 5.27 2.38
N ALA A 75 6.09 5.09 1.10
CA ALA A 75 5.91 6.11 0.07
C ALA A 75 4.45 6.61 -0.04
N TYR A 76 3.46 5.73 0.12
CA TYR A 76 2.03 6.06 0.04
C TYR A 76 1.52 6.88 1.23
N LEU A 77 2.31 6.98 2.30
CA LEU A 77 2.05 7.85 3.45
C LEU A 77 2.86 9.15 3.40
N HIS A 78 3.71 9.34 2.37
CA HIS A 78 4.48 10.55 2.16
C HIS A 78 4.71 10.81 0.66
N LEU A 79 3.63 10.83 -0.12
CA LEU A 79 3.73 11.17 -1.54
C LEU A 79 4.25 12.61 -1.71
N PRO A 80 5.02 12.89 -2.78
CA PRO A 80 5.65 14.19 -3.00
C PRO A 80 4.64 15.24 -3.52
N THR A 81 3.56 15.48 -2.79
CA THR A 81 2.61 16.56 -3.02
C THR A 81 3.06 17.85 -2.34
N HIS A 82 2.55 19.01 -2.75
CA HIS A 82 2.88 20.29 -2.10
C HIS A 82 2.32 20.39 -0.68
N ASP A 83 1.10 19.89 -0.46
CA ASP A 83 0.41 20.01 0.83
C ASP A 83 0.91 18.99 1.87
N GLU A 84 0.68 19.29 3.16
CA GLU A 84 0.91 18.35 4.27
C GLU A 84 -0.11 17.19 4.30
N THR A 85 -1.13 17.25 3.45
CA THR A 85 -2.11 16.19 3.25
C THR A 85 -2.01 15.61 1.85
N ILE A 86 -2.37 14.34 1.72
CA ILE A 86 -2.42 13.62 0.46
C ILE A 86 -3.86 13.19 0.20
N THR A 87 -4.40 13.57 -0.95
CA THR A 87 -5.71 13.12 -1.41
C THR A 87 -5.60 11.74 -2.02
N ARG A 88 -6.42 10.80 -1.53
CA ARG A 88 -6.62 9.50 -2.15
C ARG A 88 -8.11 9.19 -2.25
N PHE A 89 -8.49 8.51 -3.32
CA PHE A 89 -9.78 7.90 -3.46
C PHE A 89 -9.65 6.42 -3.10
N PHE A 90 -10.50 5.94 -2.19
CA PHE A 90 -10.55 4.54 -1.80
C PHE A 90 -12.01 4.11 -1.79
N LYS A 91 -12.35 3.06 -2.57
CA LYS A 91 -13.74 2.63 -2.78
C LYS A 91 -14.67 3.76 -3.25
N GLY A 92 -14.14 4.68 -4.07
CA GLY A 92 -14.87 5.84 -4.58
C GLY A 92 -14.99 7.02 -3.61
N GLU A 93 -14.59 6.86 -2.34
CA GLU A 93 -14.62 7.94 -1.35
C GLU A 93 -13.34 8.77 -1.38
N GLU A 94 -13.46 10.09 -1.31
CA GLU A 94 -12.32 11.00 -1.20
C GLU A 94 -11.86 11.09 0.26
N LEU A 95 -10.58 10.80 0.49
CA LEU A 95 -9.94 10.95 1.80
C LEU A 95 -8.71 11.84 1.71
N LYS A 96 -8.55 12.71 2.71
CA LYS A 96 -7.33 13.51 2.92
C LYS A 96 -6.56 12.94 4.09
N ILE A 97 -5.38 12.41 3.81
CA ILE A 97 -4.52 11.78 4.82
C ILE A 97 -3.32 12.67 5.07
N ARG A 98 -3.05 13.02 6.34
CA ARG A 98 -1.83 13.75 6.69
C ARG A 98 -0.60 12.90 6.40
N LYS A 99 0.43 13.52 5.80
CA LYS A 99 1.71 12.87 5.57
C LYS A 99 2.28 12.35 6.89
N GLN A 100 2.79 11.12 6.86
CA GLN A 100 3.43 10.48 8.00
C GLN A 100 4.94 10.57 7.84
N TYR A 101 5.62 10.96 8.91
CA TYR A 101 7.07 10.86 9.04
C TYR A 101 7.42 10.88 10.52
N PHE A 102 8.54 10.26 10.88
CA PHE A 102 8.96 10.04 12.26
C PHE A 102 10.23 10.81 12.65
N GLY A 103 10.84 11.50 11.70
CA GLY A 103 12.01 12.34 11.93
C GLY A 103 12.92 12.43 10.72
N ASP A 104 14.17 12.80 10.98
CA ASP A 104 15.19 13.05 9.96
C ASP A 104 16.15 11.87 9.79
N ALA A 105 16.43 11.49 8.54
CA ALA A 105 17.31 10.39 8.17
C ALA A 105 18.77 10.61 8.57
N ARG A 106 19.19 11.86 8.82
CA ARG A 106 20.52 12.15 9.37
C ARG A 106 20.67 11.62 10.80
N GLU A 107 19.56 11.47 11.53
CA GLU A 107 19.49 10.79 12.84
C GLU A 107 18.80 9.42 12.73
N PHE A 108 18.92 8.70 11.59
CA PHE A 108 18.12 7.52 11.28
C PHE A 108 18.05 6.49 12.43
N GLN A 109 19.16 6.18 13.10
CA GLN A 109 19.19 5.21 14.20
C GLN A 109 18.29 5.62 15.37
N LYS A 110 18.23 6.92 15.69
CA LYS A 110 17.36 7.47 16.73
C LYS A 110 15.91 7.46 16.28
N VAL A 111 15.64 7.82 15.02
CA VAL A 111 14.28 7.80 14.44
C VAL A 111 13.73 6.38 14.36
N TRP A 112 14.51 5.41 13.88
CA TRP A 112 14.09 4.01 13.75
C TRP A 112 13.76 3.36 15.10
N LYS A 113 14.49 3.75 16.16
CA LYS A 113 14.30 3.30 17.54
C LYS A 113 13.35 4.20 18.34
N SER A 114 12.78 5.25 17.74
CA SER A 114 11.85 6.12 18.44
C SER A 114 10.62 5.33 18.86
N LYS A 115 9.96 5.79 19.92
CA LYS A 115 8.76 5.14 20.44
C LYS A 115 7.67 5.13 19.37
N GLU A 116 7.43 6.28 18.73
CA GLU A 116 6.37 6.47 17.75
C GLU A 116 6.56 5.57 16.53
N TYR A 117 7.80 5.50 15.99
CA TYR A 117 8.04 4.66 14.82
C TYR A 117 8.03 3.17 15.18
N SER A 118 8.60 2.80 16.34
CA SER A 118 8.55 1.43 16.82
C SER A 118 7.10 0.98 17.07
N GLU A 119 6.23 1.83 17.61
CA GLU A 119 4.81 1.53 17.80
C GLU A 119 4.09 1.25 16.47
N PHE A 120 4.37 2.04 15.43
CA PHE A 120 3.83 1.80 14.10
C PHE A 120 4.28 0.44 13.54
N ARG A 121 5.56 0.09 13.69
CA ARG A 121 6.10 -1.21 13.23
C ARG A 121 5.54 -2.38 14.04
N ASN A 122 5.49 -2.24 15.37
CA ASN A 122 4.93 -3.22 16.29
C ASN A 122 3.45 -3.49 16.04
N PHE A 123 2.71 -2.53 15.47
CA PHE A 123 1.35 -2.76 15.05
C PHE A 123 1.26 -3.89 14.00
N TYR A 124 2.14 -3.87 13.01
CA TYR A 124 2.21 -4.93 11.99
C TYR A 124 2.77 -6.25 12.54
N GLU A 125 3.73 -6.19 13.47
CA GLU A 125 4.21 -7.40 14.15
C GLU A 125 3.09 -8.10 14.94
N ARG A 126 2.30 -7.35 15.71
CA ARG A 126 1.11 -7.90 16.38
C ARG A 126 0.08 -8.42 15.40
N ARG A 127 -0.09 -7.74 14.26
CA ARG A 127 -1.02 -8.17 13.21
C ARG A 127 -0.64 -9.54 12.62
N LEU A 128 0.65 -9.83 12.44
CA LEU A 128 1.11 -11.16 12.02
C LEU A 128 0.73 -12.27 13.00
N LEU A 129 0.67 -11.96 14.30
CA LEU A 129 0.40 -12.94 15.36
C LEU A 129 -1.08 -13.09 15.68
N PHE A 130 -1.82 -11.99 15.66
CA PHE A 130 -3.18 -11.91 16.20
C PHE A 130 -4.22 -11.40 15.20
N CYS A 131 -3.85 -11.19 13.94
CA CYS A 131 -4.74 -10.68 12.89
C CYS A 131 -5.48 -9.39 13.31
N THR A 132 -4.83 -8.51 14.08
CA THR A 132 -5.43 -7.24 14.49
C THR A 132 -5.82 -6.38 13.28
N PRO A 133 -6.81 -5.47 13.41
CA PRO A 133 -7.18 -4.55 12.32
C PRO A 133 -5.97 -3.77 11.80
N LEU A 134 -6.02 -3.22 10.57
CA LEU A 134 -4.97 -2.36 10.02
C LEU A 134 -4.80 -1.03 10.79
N PRO A 135 -3.60 -0.38 10.73
CA PRO A 135 -3.46 0.99 11.21
C PRO A 135 -4.41 1.92 10.46
N GLU A 136 -4.93 2.94 11.13
CA GLU A 136 -5.97 3.82 10.58
C GLU A 136 -5.58 4.42 9.22
N VAL A 137 -4.36 4.95 9.12
CA VAL A 137 -3.82 5.56 7.89
C VAL A 137 -3.64 4.57 6.71
N CYS A 138 -3.69 3.27 7.00
CA CYS A 138 -3.51 2.19 6.03
C CYS A 138 -4.83 1.54 5.60
N LYS A 139 -5.93 1.70 6.37
CA LYS A 139 -7.27 1.15 6.04
C LYS A 139 -7.83 1.68 4.72
N SER A 140 -7.38 2.85 4.27
CA SER A 140 -7.77 3.45 2.99
C SER A 140 -6.69 3.32 1.91
N CYS A 141 -5.80 2.34 2.01
CA CYS A 141 -4.73 2.11 1.04
C CYS A 141 -4.93 0.78 0.32
N TYR A 142 -5.03 0.78 -1.01
CA TYR A 142 -5.19 -0.47 -1.78
C TYR A 142 -4.03 -1.45 -1.59
N LYS A 143 -2.82 -0.98 -1.28
CA LYS A 143 -1.67 -1.84 -0.93
C LYS A 143 -1.88 -2.64 0.36
N ALA A 144 -2.75 -2.18 1.26
CA ALA A 144 -3.08 -2.92 2.48
C ALA A 144 -4.04 -4.10 2.21
N TYR A 145 -4.58 -4.19 1.00
CA TYR A 145 -5.52 -5.21 0.59
C TYR A 145 -5.03 -6.03 -0.61
N SER A 146 -3.77 -5.87 -1.03
CA SER A 146 -3.19 -6.54 -2.20
C SER A 146 -1.84 -7.13 -1.80
N LEU A 147 -1.65 -8.44 -2.08
CA LEU A 147 -0.37 -9.15 -1.95
C LEU A 147 0.43 -9.06 -3.26
#